data_AF-M3ABL2-F1
#
_entry.id   AF-M3ABL2-F1
#
_cell.length_a   1.000
_cell.length_b   1.000
_cell.length_c   1.000
_cell.angle_alpha   90.00
_cell.angle_beta   90.00
_cell.angle_gamma   90.00
#
_symmetry.space_group_name_H-M   'P 1'
#
loop_
_entity.id
_entity.type
_entity.pdbx_description
1 polymer ?
#
loop_
_entity_poly.entity_id
_entity_poly.type
_entity_poly.pdbx_seq_one_letter_code
_entity_poly.pdbx_strand_id
1 'polypeptide(L)'
;MSYDFNDAQPQMMPQGEVIPDGTFAKIRMTIRPGGTNGSAPMDAGLLKASADSDAKMLDCEFTVVEGRFVRRKFWQNFTVSGGKLDDKGQSKGWNISKASFRAMVDSALGLNPKDMSEAAKAKRVIQGLKQLDGIVFVARIMVEPPSDPKFRARNKLANVVLPGEPQFDAVMRGEEVEPDPVDAKPQKSASGTVAQNAPAWAADAAPAPSSSAGAQQQGGASWTQQPPAAAPPQASPQPAANGPAWLNG
;
A
#
# COMPACT_ATOMS: atom_id res chain seq x y z
N MET A 1 33.76 -16.57 -35.48
CA MET A 1 32.60 -15.72 -35.17
C MET A 1 32.90 -15.04 -33.84
N SER A 2 32.80 -13.72 -33.77
CA SER A 2 32.96 -12.96 -32.52
C SER A 2 31.60 -12.46 -32.06
N TYR A 3 31.36 -12.50 -30.75
CA TYR A 3 30.18 -11.92 -30.12
C TYR A 3 30.57 -10.59 -29.47
N ASP A 4 29.91 -9.50 -29.84
CA ASP A 4 30.06 -8.16 -29.27
C ASP A 4 28.91 -7.88 -28.31
N PHE A 5 29.24 -7.45 -27.08
CA PHE A 5 28.29 -7.23 -26.00
C PHE A 5 28.33 -5.79 -25.46
N ASN A 6 28.99 -4.85 -26.13
CA ASN A 6 29.15 -3.48 -25.64
C ASN A 6 27.82 -2.70 -25.58
N ASP A 7 26.82 -3.09 -26.39
CA ASP A 7 25.47 -2.53 -26.36
C ASP A 7 24.51 -3.29 -25.43
N ALA A 8 25.00 -4.32 -24.72
CA ALA A 8 24.17 -5.09 -23.81
C ALA A 8 23.77 -4.26 -22.59
N GLN A 9 22.47 -4.29 -22.27
CA GLN A 9 21.98 -3.76 -21.01
C GLN A 9 22.67 -4.48 -19.83
N PRO A 10 22.98 -3.77 -18.73
CA PRO A 10 23.46 -4.41 -17.52
C PRO A 10 22.55 -5.56 -17.10
N GLN A 11 23.14 -6.67 -16.65
CA GLN A 11 22.38 -7.81 -16.15
C GLN A 11 21.39 -7.33 -15.09
N MET A 12 20.09 -7.48 -15.39
CA MET A 12 19.04 -7.19 -14.42
C MET A 12 19.28 -8.08 -13.21
N MET A 13 19.48 -7.47 -12.04
CA MET A 13 19.57 -8.21 -10.77
C MET A 13 18.38 -9.18 -10.70
N PRO A 14 18.59 -10.44 -10.33
CA PRO A 14 17.48 -11.36 -10.09
C PRO A 14 16.47 -10.65 -9.19
N GLN A 15 15.20 -10.65 -9.59
CA GLN A 15 14.13 -10.23 -8.69
C GLN A 15 14.20 -11.17 -7.50
N GLY A 16 14.77 -10.70 -6.38
CA GLY A 16 14.89 -11.52 -5.19
C GLY A 16 13.50 -11.96 -4.71
N GLU A 17 13.46 -12.88 -3.76
CA GLU A 17 12.20 -13.39 -3.19
C GLU A 17 11.30 -12.25 -2.71
N VAL A 18 9.99 -12.37 -2.92
CA VAL A 18 8.99 -11.39 -2.46
C VAL A 18 9.17 -11.11 -0.97
N ILE A 19 9.07 -9.84 -0.56
CA ILE A 19 9.03 -9.47 0.85
C ILE A 19 7.83 -10.18 1.49
N PRO A 20 7.96 -10.80 2.67
CA PRO A 20 6.86 -11.51 3.33
C PRO A 20 5.62 -10.63 3.50
N ASP A 21 4.45 -11.24 3.39
CA ASP A 21 3.17 -10.53 3.57
C ASP A 21 3.09 -9.93 4.97
N GLY A 22 2.62 -8.69 5.06
CA GLY A 22 2.50 -8.01 6.33
C GLY A 22 3.74 -7.33 6.88
N THR A 23 4.84 -7.33 6.13
CA THR A 23 6.10 -6.73 6.59
C THR A 23 5.95 -5.23 6.80
N PHE A 24 6.34 -4.74 7.97
CA PHE A 24 6.47 -3.30 8.23
C PHE A 24 7.88 -2.81 7.87
N ALA A 25 7.97 -1.73 7.11
CA ALA A 25 9.26 -1.19 6.68
C ALA A 25 9.20 0.33 6.46
N LYS A 26 10.33 1.00 6.71
CA LYS A 26 10.56 2.35 6.20
C LYS A 26 10.92 2.25 4.72
N ILE A 27 10.16 2.94 3.87
CA ILE A 27 10.31 2.89 2.42
C ILE A 27 10.41 4.28 1.83
N ARG A 28 11.19 4.42 0.74
CA ARG A 28 11.27 5.60 -0.09
C ARG A 28 10.45 5.40 -1.36
N MET A 29 9.65 6.40 -1.71
CA MET A 29 9.01 6.46 -3.03
C MET A 29 9.92 7.15 -4.04
N THR A 30 9.96 6.62 -5.26
CA THR A 30 10.50 7.28 -6.44
C THR A 30 9.46 7.25 -7.55
N ILE A 31 9.19 8.40 -8.16
CA ILE A 31 8.22 8.52 -9.23
C ILE A 31 8.93 8.34 -10.56
N ARG A 32 8.55 7.30 -11.31
CA ARG A 32 9.07 7.02 -12.64
C ARG A 32 8.34 7.91 -13.67
N PRO A 33 9.05 8.64 -14.54
CA PRO A 33 8.40 9.45 -15.57
C PRO A 33 7.54 8.59 -16.50
N GLY A 34 6.31 9.03 -16.75
CA GLY A 34 5.37 8.33 -17.64
C GLY A 34 5.13 9.00 -19.00
N GLY A 35 5.71 10.19 -19.22
CA GLY A 35 5.65 10.91 -20.50
C GLY A 35 4.39 11.76 -20.71
N THR A 36 3.40 11.71 -19.82
CA THR A 36 2.18 12.53 -19.88
C THR A 36 2.23 13.63 -18.82
N ASN A 37 1.80 14.84 -19.17
CA ASN A 37 1.75 15.96 -18.23
C ASN A 37 0.68 15.76 -17.14
N GLY A 38 1.02 16.13 -15.91
CA GLY A 38 0.07 16.35 -14.82
C GLY A 38 -0.57 17.74 -14.88
N SER A 39 -1.34 18.08 -13.84
CA SER A 39 -2.08 19.35 -13.79
C SER A 39 -1.22 20.55 -13.40
N ALA A 40 -0.16 20.34 -12.62
CA ALA A 40 0.77 21.39 -12.23
C ALA A 40 1.96 21.45 -13.20
N PRO A 41 2.58 22.63 -13.44
CA PRO A 41 3.76 22.75 -14.28
C PRO A 41 4.92 21.82 -13.86
N MET A 42 5.09 21.58 -12.55
CA MET A 42 6.12 20.67 -12.04
C MET A 42 5.85 19.18 -12.29
N ASP A 43 4.64 18.84 -12.71
CA ASP A 43 4.23 17.48 -13.04
C ASP A 43 4.32 17.22 -14.56
N ALA A 44 5.03 18.06 -15.31
CA ALA A 44 5.30 17.85 -16.74
C ALA A 44 6.00 16.50 -16.98
N GLY A 45 5.49 15.72 -17.93
CA GLY A 45 5.98 14.37 -18.25
C GLY A 45 5.87 13.33 -17.13
N LEU A 46 5.23 13.66 -16.00
CA LEU A 46 5.24 12.82 -14.80
C LEU A 46 4.31 11.61 -14.91
N LEU A 47 3.11 11.80 -15.45
CA LEU A 47 2.05 10.79 -15.45
C LEU A 47 2.25 9.75 -16.54
N LYS A 48 1.81 8.52 -16.27
CA LYS A 48 1.71 7.41 -17.20
C LYS A 48 0.26 7.23 -17.63
N ALA A 49 0.01 7.25 -18.94
CA ALA A 49 -1.30 6.91 -19.48
C ALA A 49 -1.57 5.39 -19.35
N SER A 50 -2.82 5.04 -19.04
CA SER A 50 -3.29 3.66 -19.14
C SER A 50 -3.33 3.21 -20.59
N ALA A 51 -3.09 1.92 -20.84
CA ALA A 51 -3.21 1.33 -22.18
C ALA A 51 -4.67 1.09 -22.58
N ASP A 52 -5.52 0.79 -21.61
CA ASP A 52 -6.87 0.26 -21.84
C ASP A 52 -7.98 1.23 -21.38
N SER A 53 -7.63 2.42 -20.90
CA SER A 53 -8.59 3.41 -20.39
C SER A 53 -8.06 4.84 -20.48
N ASP A 54 -8.92 5.81 -20.16
CA ASP A 54 -8.58 7.24 -20.06
C ASP A 54 -7.80 7.59 -18.78
N ALA A 55 -7.48 6.60 -17.92
CA ALA A 55 -6.82 6.84 -16.66
C ALA A 55 -5.37 7.31 -16.85
N LYS A 56 -4.96 8.32 -16.08
CA LYS A 56 -3.56 8.75 -15.93
C LYS A 56 -3.09 8.44 -14.52
N MET A 57 -1.87 7.94 -14.38
CA MET A 57 -1.36 7.38 -13.13
C MET A 57 0.04 7.91 -12.79
N LEU A 58 0.39 7.96 -11.51
CA LEU A 58 1.79 7.92 -11.11
C LEU A 58 2.27 6.47 -11.17
N ASP A 59 3.44 6.25 -11.76
CA ASP A 59 4.15 4.98 -11.71
C ASP A 59 5.22 5.05 -10.62
N CYS A 60 4.92 4.50 -9.45
CA CYS A 60 5.77 4.62 -8.27
C CYS A 60 6.62 3.36 -8.06
N GLU A 61 7.91 3.57 -7.86
CA GLU A 61 8.83 2.60 -7.27
C GLU A 61 8.94 2.85 -5.77
N PHE A 62 8.88 1.79 -4.99
CA PHE A 62 9.13 1.82 -3.55
C PHE A 62 10.38 1.03 -3.25
N THR A 63 11.29 1.62 -2.48
CA THR A 63 12.54 0.96 -2.05
C THR A 63 12.59 0.95 -0.53
N VAL A 64 12.81 -0.21 0.08
CA VAL A 64 13.08 -0.31 1.53
C VAL A 64 14.41 0.35 1.85
N VAL A 65 14.44 1.29 2.79
CA VAL A 65 15.63 2.12 3.06
C VAL A 65 16.51 1.61 4.19
N GLU A 66 15.97 0.79 5.09
CA GLU A 66 16.69 0.24 6.25
C GLU A 66 16.09 -1.10 6.69
N GLY A 67 16.74 -1.78 7.63
CA GLY A 67 16.31 -3.06 8.16
C GLY A 67 16.62 -4.25 7.25
N ARG A 68 16.04 -5.42 7.58
CA ARG A 68 16.33 -6.72 6.96
C ARG A 68 16.15 -6.77 5.45
N PHE A 69 15.21 -5.99 4.92
CA PHE A 69 14.86 -5.97 3.49
C PHE A 69 15.41 -4.75 2.75
N VAL A 70 16.44 -4.08 3.29
CA VAL A 70 17.04 -2.89 2.68
C VAL A 70 17.37 -3.09 1.20
N ARG A 71 17.11 -2.07 0.37
CA ARG A 71 17.27 -2.04 -1.09
C ARG A 71 16.32 -2.94 -1.88
N ARG A 72 15.44 -3.70 -1.23
CA ARG A 72 14.35 -4.42 -1.93
C ARG A 72 13.35 -3.41 -2.50
N LYS A 73 12.87 -3.69 -3.71
CA LYS A 73 12.00 -2.80 -4.48
C LYS A 73 10.68 -3.46 -4.84
N PHE A 74 9.63 -2.65 -4.92
CA PHE A 74 8.34 -3.02 -5.50
C PHE A 74 7.69 -1.82 -6.19
N TRP A 75 6.67 -2.05 -7.01
CA TRP A 75 6.08 -1.01 -7.84
C TRP A 75 4.55 -1.00 -7.75
N GLN A 76 3.99 0.21 -7.74
CA GLN A 76 2.56 0.43 -7.71
C GLN A 76 2.17 1.69 -8.47
N ASN A 77 1.06 1.60 -9.19
CA ASN A 77 0.47 2.76 -9.83
C ASN A 77 -0.58 3.39 -8.93
N PHE A 78 -0.66 4.72 -8.96
CA PHE A 78 -1.73 5.49 -8.30
C PHE A 78 -2.48 6.29 -9.35
N THR A 79 -3.79 6.10 -9.47
CA THR A 79 -4.62 6.88 -10.40
C THR A 79 -4.69 8.33 -9.98
N VAL A 80 -4.40 9.25 -10.90
CA VAL A 80 -4.45 10.71 -10.70
C VAL A 80 -5.66 11.33 -11.37
N SER A 81 -6.08 10.80 -12.53
CA SER A 81 -7.26 11.26 -13.25
C SER A 81 -7.85 10.16 -14.12
N GLY A 82 -9.06 10.37 -14.65
CA GLY A 82 -9.76 9.41 -15.50
C GLY A 82 -10.22 8.15 -14.76
N GLY A 83 -10.54 7.10 -15.51
CA GLY A 83 -11.04 5.84 -14.98
C GLY A 83 -12.48 5.94 -14.44
N LYS A 84 -12.82 5.06 -13.49
CA LYS A 84 -14.19 4.98 -12.97
C LYS A 84 -14.56 6.23 -12.18
N LEU A 85 -15.68 6.85 -12.53
CA LEU A 85 -16.23 8.00 -11.83
C LEU A 85 -17.19 7.59 -10.70
N ASP A 86 -17.33 8.44 -9.69
CA ASP A 86 -18.39 8.40 -8.68
C ASP A 86 -19.63 9.20 -9.12
N ASP A 87 -20.66 9.20 -8.27
CA ASP A 87 -21.94 9.85 -8.55
C ASP A 87 -21.83 11.38 -8.67
N LYS A 88 -20.68 11.95 -8.27
CA LYS A 88 -20.34 13.38 -8.40
C LYS A 88 -19.42 13.66 -9.58
N GLY A 89 -19.19 12.67 -10.45
CA GLY A 89 -18.32 12.78 -11.61
C GLY A 89 -16.83 12.82 -11.28
N GLN A 90 -16.42 12.47 -10.05
CA GLN A 90 -15.00 12.47 -9.65
C GLN A 90 -14.39 11.08 -9.83
N SER A 91 -13.11 11.02 -10.19
CA SER A 91 -12.40 9.75 -10.31
C SER A 91 -12.29 9.04 -8.95
N LYS A 92 -12.83 7.82 -8.86
CA LYS A 92 -12.73 6.96 -7.66
C LYS A 92 -11.28 6.62 -7.33
N GLY A 93 -10.50 6.27 -8.36
CA GLY A 93 -9.08 5.97 -8.20
C GLY A 93 -8.28 7.18 -7.71
N TRP A 94 -8.65 8.38 -8.15
CA TRP A 94 -8.04 9.61 -7.64
C TRP A 94 -8.37 9.86 -6.17
N ASN A 95 -9.62 9.64 -5.74
CA ASN A 95 -9.99 9.79 -4.34
C ASN A 95 -9.23 8.83 -3.41
N ILE A 96 -9.02 7.58 -3.84
CA ILE A 96 -8.18 6.59 -3.11
C ILE A 96 -6.71 7.04 -3.08
N SER A 97 -6.18 7.52 -4.20
CA SER A 97 -4.79 7.96 -4.30
C SER A 97 -4.52 9.18 -3.41
N LYS A 98 -5.44 10.17 -3.37
CA LYS A 98 -5.34 11.32 -2.45
C LYS A 98 -5.26 10.88 -0.98
N ALA A 99 -6.08 9.91 -0.57
CA ALA A 99 -6.03 9.39 0.80
C ALA A 99 -4.67 8.74 1.10
N SER A 100 -4.14 7.98 0.14
CA SER A 100 -2.81 7.35 0.26
C SER A 100 -1.70 8.40 0.36
N PHE A 101 -1.72 9.44 -0.49
CA PHE A 101 -0.70 10.49 -0.47
C PHE A 101 -0.75 11.33 0.79
N ARG A 102 -1.95 11.65 1.29
CA ARG A 102 -2.09 12.27 2.61
C ARG A 102 -1.45 11.41 3.69
N ALA A 103 -1.72 10.10 3.69
CA ALA A 103 -1.15 9.20 4.67
C ALA A 103 0.38 9.13 4.57
N MET A 104 0.95 9.13 3.36
CA MET A 104 2.40 9.21 3.15
C MET A 104 2.99 10.49 3.73
N VAL A 105 2.36 11.64 3.50
CA VAL A 105 2.78 12.93 4.07
C VAL A 105 2.67 12.91 5.59
N ASP A 106 1.55 12.42 6.13
CA ASP A 106 1.34 12.32 7.58
C ASP A 106 2.40 11.43 8.25
N SER A 107 2.70 10.28 7.65
CA SER A 107 3.74 9.35 8.12
C SER A 107 5.15 9.96 8.02
N ALA A 108 5.49 10.59 6.89
CA ALA A 108 6.80 11.20 6.68
C ALA A 108 7.08 12.38 7.62
N LEU A 109 6.05 13.17 7.93
CA LEU A 109 6.15 14.38 8.76
C LEU A 109 5.79 14.16 10.23
N GLY A 110 5.41 12.94 10.63
CA GLY A 110 4.96 12.66 11.99
C GLY A 110 3.67 13.40 12.36
N LEU A 111 2.80 13.70 11.39
CA LEU A 111 1.55 14.42 11.64
C LEU A 111 0.49 13.48 12.21
N ASN A 112 -0.20 13.95 13.24
CA ASN A 112 -1.41 13.30 13.69
C ASN A 112 -2.48 13.37 12.57
N PRO A 113 -2.97 12.23 12.05
CA PRO A 113 -3.95 12.23 10.96
C PRO A 113 -5.28 12.89 11.34
N LYS A 114 -5.60 12.98 12.64
CA LYS A 114 -6.80 13.64 13.17
C LYS A 114 -6.62 15.15 13.39
N ASP A 115 -5.40 15.67 13.35
CA ASP A 115 -5.14 17.10 13.52
C ASP A 115 -5.54 17.87 12.25
N MET A 116 -6.52 18.77 12.41
CA MET A 116 -7.08 19.64 11.36
C MET A 116 -6.79 21.12 11.63
N SER A 117 -5.82 21.43 12.49
CA SER A 117 -5.28 22.78 12.66
C SER A 117 -4.78 23.34 11.32
N GLU A 118 -4.74 24.66 11.20
CA GLU A 118 -4.25 25.31 9.99
C GLU A 118 -2.78 24.93 9.70
N ALA A 119 -1.97 24.81 10.74
CA ALA A 119 -0.58 24.37 10.64
C ALA A 119 -0.47 22.95 10.05
N ALA A 120 -1.25 21.98 10.55
CA ALA A 120 -1.24 20.61 10.03
C ALA A 120 -1.84 20.52 8.61
N LYS A 121 -2.82 21.36 8.29
CA LYS A 121 -3.36 21.46 6.93
C LYS A 121 -2.34 22.01 5.95
N ALA A 122 -1.63 23.08 6.31
CA ALA A 122 -0.61 23.71 5.47
C ALA A 122 0.49 22.72 5.06
N LYS A 123 0.96 21.88 6.00
CA LYS A 123 1.95 20.82 5.72
C LYS A 123 1.47 19.73 4.74
N ARG A 124 0.16 19.60 4.53
CA ARG A 124 -0.44 18.66 3.57
C ARG A 124 -0.69 19.28 2.20
N VAL A 125 -0.46 20.58 2.05
CA VAL A 125 -0.60 21.29 0.76
C VAL A 125 0.72 21.19 0.01
N ILE A 126 0.71 20.41 -1.08
CA ILE A 126 1.83 20.28 -2.01
C ILE A 126 1.53 21.03 -3.31
N GLN A 127 2.57 21.60 -3.93
CA GLN A 127 2.50 22.38 -5.17
C GLN A 127 2.30 21.51 -6.43
N GLY A 128 2.58 20.22 -6.31
CA GLY A 128 2.43 19.23 -7.38
C GLY A 128 2.88 17.85 -6.93
N LEU A 129 2.49 16.83 -7.69
CA LEU A 129 2.75 15.43 -7.37
C LEU A 129 4.23 15.08 -7.35
N LYS A 130 5.07 15.79 -8.14
CA LYS A 130 6.52 15.60 -8.15
C LYS A 130 7.16 15.84 -6.78
N GLN A 131 6.55 16.62 -5.88
CA GLN A 131 7.08 16.79 -4.52
C GLN A 131 7.07 15.50 -3.69
N LEU A 132 6.19 14.54 -4.01
CA LEU A 132 6.19 13.24 -3.35
C LEU A 132 7.39 12.36 -3.78
N ASP A 133 8.12 12.74 -4.83
CA ASP A 133 9.32 12.02 -5.26
C ASP A 133 10.42 12.10 -4.19
N GLY A 134 10.87 10.95 -3.71
CA GLY A 134 11.83 10.83 -2.64
C GLY A 134 11.23 10.87 -1.23
N ILE A 135 9.91 10.96 -1.05
CA ILE A 135 9.30 10.89 0.28
C ILE A 135 9.61 9.55 0.94
N VAL A 136 9.93 9.58 2.23
CA VAL A 136 10.24 8.41 3.05
C VAL A 136 9.18 8.29 4.13
N PHE A 137 8.55 7.12 4.24
CA PHE A 137 7.46 6.87 5.18
C PHE A 137 7.44 5.41 5.65
N VAL A 138 6.68 5.12 6.70
CA VAL A 138 6.52 3.75 7.20
C VAL A 138 5.32 3.08 6.51
N ALA A 139 5.50 1.87 6.03
CA ALA A 139 4.49 1.12 5.28
C ALA A 139 4.36 -0.31 5.78
N ARG A 140 3.14 -0.85 5.67
CA ARG A 140 2.90 -2.30 5.66
C ARG A 140 2.89 -2.76 4.21
N ILE A 141 3.74 -3.72 3.90
CA ILE A 141 3.92 -4.32 2.58
C ILE A 141 3.12 -5.62 2.54
N MET A 142 2.31 -5.79 1.51
CA MET A 142 1.59 -7.04 1.28
C MET A 142 2.12 -7.79 0.06
N VAL A 143 1.74 -9.06 -0.02
CA VAL A 143 1.90 -9.90 -1.21
C VAL A 143 0.57 -9.92 -1.95
N GLU A 144 0.56 -9.38 -3.17
CA GLU A 144 -0.55 -9.50 -4.10
C GLU A 144 -0.41 -10.82 -4.88
N PRO A 145 -1.36 -11.75 -4.75
CA PRO A 145 -1.38 -12.96 -5.57
C PRO A 145 -1.52 -12.58 -7.04
N PRO A 146 -0.91 -13.36 -7.95
CA PRO A 146 -1.05 -13.10 -9.37
C PRO A 146 -2.50 -13.33 -9.81
N SER A 147 -2.99 -12.48 -10.70
CA SER A 147 -4.32 -12.63 -11.31
C SER A 147 -4.37 -13.75 -12.36
N ASP A 148 -3.22 -14.09 -12.95
CA ASP A 148 -3.03 -15.22 -13.87
C ASP A 148 -1.87 -16.09 -13.33
N PRO A 149 -2.05 -17.42 -13.16
CA PRO A 149 -1.04 -18.34 -12.66
C PRO A 149 0.31 -18.31 -13.39
N LYS A 150 0.37 -17.76 -14.62
CA LYS A 150 1.61 -17.57 -15.38
C LYS A 150 2.52 -16.49 -14.79
N PHE A 151 1.97 -15.58 -13.99
CA PHE A 151 2.74 -14.52 -13.35
C PHE A 151 3.07 -14.87 -11.90
N ARG A 152 4.14 -14.27 -11.38
CA ARG A 152 4.53 -14.40 -9.98
C ARG A 152 3.75 -13.42 -9.10
N ALA A 153 3.59 -13.76 -7.83
CA ALA A 153 3.12 -12.84 -6.81
C ALA A 153 4.07 -11.63 -6.71
N ARG A 154 3.53 -10.46 -6.33
CA ARG A 154 4.28 -9.21 -6.27
C ARG A 154 3.98 -8.46 -4.99
N ASN A 155 4.96 -7.70 -4.50
CA ASN A 155 4.70 -6.82 -3.37
C ASN A 155 3.88 -5.59 -3.77
N LYS A 156 2.96 -5.19 -2.89
CA LYS A 156 2.15 -3.97 -2.99
C LYS A 156 2.15 -3.23 -1.65
N LEU A 157 1.80 -1.95 -1.70
CA LEU A 157 1.53 -1.19 -0.49
C LEU A 157 0.17 -1.64 0.04
N ALA A 158 0.15 -2.25 1.24
CA ALA A 158 -1.10 -2.60 1.91
C ALA A 158 -1.74 -1.33 2.48
N ASN A 159 -0.99 -0.64 3.33
CA ASN A 159 -1.33 0.66 3.87
C ASN A 159 -0.06 1.39 4.31
N VAL A 160 -0.18 2.71 4.41
CA VAL A 160 0.79 3.54 5.13
C VAL A 160 0.53 3.38 6.63
N VAL A 161 1.59 3.29 7.43
CA VAL A 161 1.50 3.25 8.89
C VAL A 161 1.66 4.67 9.41
N LEU A 162 0.70 5.12 10.22
CA LEU A 162 0.59 6.51 10.65
C LEU A 162 1.13 6.71 12.08
N PRO A 163 1.53 7.95 12.41
CA PRO A 163 1.90 8.31 13.77
C PRO A 163 0.77 8.01 14.77
N GLY A 164 1.12 7.37 15.88
CA GLY A 164 0.18 6.88 16.89
C GLY A 164 -0.21 5.41 16.73
N GLU A 165 0.20 4.74 15.64
CA GLU A 165 0.18 3.28 15.55
C GLU A 165 1.45 2.68 16.20
N PRO A 166 1.35 1.60 17.00
CA PRO A 166 2.52 1.01 17.66
C PRO A 166 3.67 0.64 16.71
N GLN A 167 3.34 0.19 15.51
CA GLN A 167 4.29 -0.21 14.48
C GLN A 167 5.05 0.99 13.90
N PHE A 168 4.44 2.18 13.86
CA PHE A 168 5.10 3.39 13.38
C PHE A 168 6.29 3.72 14.26
N ASP A 169 6.07 3.83 15.57
CA ASP A 169 7.11 4.22 16.52
C ASP A 169 8.23 3.18 16.58
N ALA A 170 7.89 1.88 16.55
CA ALA A 170 8.87 0.80 16.53
C ALA A 170 9.77 0.84 15.28
N VAL A 171 9.19 0.94 14.08
CA VAL A 171 9.98 1.07 12.84
C VAL A 171 10.81 2.36 12.84
N MET A 172 10.27 3.47 13.36
CA MET A 172 11.00 4.73 13.43
C MET A 172 12.22 4.66 14.37
N ARG A 173 12.18 3.82 15.41
CA ARG A 173 13.34 3.50 16.27
C ARG A 173 14.32 2.50 15.65
N GLY A 174 14.03 1.97 14.46
CA GLY A 174 14.85 0.96 13.79
C GLY A 174 14.67 -0.46 14.36
N GLU A 175 13.59 -0.69 15.10
CA GLU A 175 13.26 -2.01 15.64
C GLU A 175 12.67 -2.92 14.55
N GLU A 176 12.94 -4.22 14.62
CA GLU A 176 12.28 -5.22 13.78
C GLU A 176 10.89 -5.51 14.36
N VAL A 177 9.86 -5.29 13.55
CA VAL A 177 8.45 -5.53 13.91
C VAL A 177 8.01 -6.84 13.26
N GLU A 178 7.33 -7.68 14.04
CA GLU A 178 6.76 -8.93 13.52
C GLU A 178 5.78 -8.63 12.36
N PRO A 179 5.86 -9.35 11.24
CA PRO A 179 4.91 -9.19 10.14
C PRO A 179 3.47 -9.46 10.59
N ASP A 180 2.53 -8.65 10.11
CA ASP A 180 1.09 -8.85 10.29
C ASP A 180 0.48 -9.15 8.90
N PRO A 181 0.25 -10.41 8.51
CA PRO A 181 -0.24 -10.75 7.16
C PRO A 181 -1.61 -10.11 6.84
N VAL A 182 -1.83 -9.75 5.58
CA VAL A 182 -3.07 -9.11 5.08
C VAL A 182 -3.97 -10.12 4.36
N ASP A 183 -3.42 -11.27 3.95
CA ASP A 183 -4.12 -12.37 3.27
C ASP A 183 -4.96 -11.88 2.07
N ALA A 184 -4.32 -11.10 1.19
CA ALA A 184 -5.00 -10.54 0.04
C ALA A 184 -5.49 -11.61 -0.92
N LYS A 185 -6.75 -11.49 -1.36
CA LYS A 185 -7.36 -12.41 -2.33
C LYS A 185 -6.98 -12.00 -3.75
N PRO A 186 -6.87 -12.95 -4.70
CA PRO A 186 -6.67 -12.63 -6.11
C PRO A 186 -7.78 -11.70 -6.61
N GLN A 187 -7.42 -10.52 -7.12
CA GLN A 187 -8.39 -9.66 -7.79
C GLN A 187 -8.77 -10.31 -9.12
N LYS A 188 -10.07 -10.62 -9.31
CA LYS A 188 -10.60 -10.96 -10.63
C LYS A 188 -10.42 -9.74 -11.52
N SER A 189 -9.53 -9.84 -12.52
CA SER A 189 -9.44 -8.87 -13.60
C SER A 189 -10.84 -8.70 -14.19
N ALA A 190 -11.37 -7.47 -14.20
CA ALA A 190 -12.64 -7.16 -14.83
C ALA A 190 -12.44 -7.17 -16.36
N SER A 191 -12.37 -8.38 -16.92
CA SER A 191 -12.50 -8.64 -18.35
C SER A 191 -13.70 -9.56 -18.51
N GLY A 192 -14.71 -9.08 -19.24
CA GLY A 192 -15.74 -9.83 -19.94
C GLY A 192 -16.38 -11.02 -19.22
N THR A 193 -17.67 -10.89 -18.90
CA THR A 193 -18.56 -12.03 -18.65
C THR A 193 -18.43 -13.06 -19.79
N VAL A 194 -17.79 -14.19 -19.51
CA VAL A 194 -17.98 -15.43 -20.27
C VAL A 194 -18.39 -16.52 -19.29
N ALA A 195 -19.54 -17.10 -19.60
CA ALA A 195 -20.31 -18.02 -18.79
C ALA A 195 -19.50 -19.23 -18.33
N GLN A 196 -19.85 -19.70 -17.14
CA GLN A 196 -19.39 -20.95 -16.55
C GLN A 196 -19.77 -22.12 -17.47
N ASN A 197 -18.79 -22.90 -17.93
CA ASN A 197 -19.00 -24.28 -18.33
C ASN A 197 -18.24 -25.17 -17.34
N ALA A 198 -18.97 -25.70 -16.36
CA ALA A 198 -18.56 -26.89 -15.63
C ALA A 198 -19.18 -28.11 -16.34
N PRO A 199 -18.42 -29.17 -16.66
CA PRO A 199 -18.98 -30.39 -17.24
C PRO A 199 -19.83 -31.14 -16.21
N ALA A 200 -21.00 -31.60 -16.64
CA ALA A 200 -21.98 -32.33 -15.85
C ALA A 200 -21.72 -33.84 -15.90
N TRP A 201 -21.32 -34.42 -14.77
CA TRP A 201 -21.72 -35.77 -14.35
C TRP A 201 -21.54 -35.90 -12.82
N ALA A 202 -22.49 -36.56 -12.18
CA ALA A 202 -22.57 -36.95 -10.76
C ALA A 202 -23.28 -35.96 -9.82
N ALA A 203 -24.61 -36.07 -9.75
CA ALA A 203 -25.30 -36.69 -8.60
C ALA A 203 -26.79 -36.28 -8.61
N ASP A 204 -27.64 -37.25 -8.93
CA ASP A 204 -29.06 -37.27 -8.59
C ASP A 204 -29.26 -37.13 -7.07
N ALA A 205 -30.12 -36.19 -6.67
CA ALA A 205 -31.28 -36.40 -5.78
C ALA A 205 -31.81 -35.07 -5.22
N ALA A 206 -33.06 -34.74 -5.54
CA ALA A 206 -33.88 -33.69 -4.92
C ALA A 206 -34.74 -34.30 -3.79
N PRO A 207 -35.64 -33.57 -3.08
CA PRO A 207 -35.63 -32.18 -2.58
C PRO A 207 -35.95 -32.06 -1.06
N ALA A 208 -35.89 -30.83 -0.51
CA ALA A 208 -36.33 -30.38 0.85
C ALA A 208 -37.89 -30.22 0.95
N PRO A 209 -38.56 -29.63 2.00
CA PRO A 209 -38.18 -29.11 3.35
C PRO A 209 -39.13 -29.60 4.50
N SER A 210 -38.94 -29.32 5.82
CA SER A 210 -39.57 -28.20 6.58
C SER A 210 -39.47 -28.37 8.12
N SER A 211 -39.46 -27.22 8.83
CA SER A 211 -40.12 -26.84 10.11
C SER A 211 -39.55 -27.11 11.53
N SER A 212 -39.53 -25.98 12.27
CA SER A 212 -39.90 -25.69 13.69
C SER A 212 -38.99 -26.00 14.90
N ALA A 213 -38.50 -24.90 15.49
CA ALA A 213 -38.72 -24.37 16.86
C ALA A 213 -38.50 -25.21 18.15
N GLY A 214 -37.85 -24.57 19.14
CA GLY A 214 -37.83 -24.93 20.58
C GLY A 214 -36.41 -24.83 21.16
N ALA A 215 -35.99 -23.77 21.88
CA ALA A 215 -36.29 -23.37 23.27
C ALA A 215 -35.34 -23.98 24.33
N GLN A 216 -34.82 -23.09 25.22
CA GLN A 216 -34.28 -23.32 26.58
C GLN A 216 -32.94 -24.07 26.72
N GLN A 217 -32.02 -23.85 27.68
CA GLN A 217 -31.91 -22.94 28.84
C GLN A 217 -30.57 -23.21 29.57
N GLN A 218 -29.98 -22.16 30.15
CA GLN A 218 -29.14 -22.06 31.37
C GLN A 218 -27.78 -22.76 31.55
N GLY A 219 -26.92 -21.98 32.21
CA GLY A 219 -25.84 -22.41 33.13
C GLY A 219 -24.45 -22.26 32.51
N GLY A 220 -23.46 -21.56 33.07
CA GLY A 220 -23.32 -20.84 34.33
C GLY A 220 -21.86 -20.36 34.47
N ALA A 221 -21.66 -19.43 35.40
CA ALA A 221 -20.41 -19.07 36.09
C ALA A 221 -19.24 -18.41 35.31
N SER A 222 -19.09 -17.13 35.64
CA SER A 222 -17.94 -16.23 35.60
C SER A 222 -16.70 -16.70 36.37
N TRP A 223 -15.51 -16.30 35.92
CA TRP A 223 -14.38 -15.91 36.79
C TRP A 223 -13.54 -14.79 36.17
N THR A 224 -13.34 -13.76 36.98
CA THR A 224 -12.49 -12.57 36.84
C THR A 224 -11.06 -12.87 37.28
N GLN A 225 -10.04 -12.26 36.66
CA GLN A 225 -8.85 -11.77 37.39
C GLN A 225 -7.94 -10.86 36.55
N GLN A 226 -7.48 -9.80 37.21
CA GLN A 226 -6.59 -8.69 36.85
C GLN A 226 -6.02 -8.19 38.21
N PRO A 227 -4.94 -7.39 38.36
CA PRO A 227 -3.68 -7.10 37.62
C PRO A 227 -2.45 -7.34 38.56
N PRO A 228 -1.25 -6.66 38.50
CA PRO A 228 -1.04 -5.20 38.65
C PRO A 228 0.07 -4.57 37.74
N ALA A 229 0.22 -3.25 37.91
CA ALA A 229 1.02 -2.30 37.12
C ALA A 229 2.50 -2.13 37.56
N ALA A 230 3.32 -1.52 36.70
CA ALA A 230 4.58 -0.85 37.08
C ALA A 230 4.92 0.31 36.10
N ALA A 231 5.62 1.33 36.61
CA ALA A 231 5.82 2.68 36.05
C ALA A 231 7.28 2.92 35.53
N PRO A 232 7.73 4.15 35.16
CA PRO A 232 8.53 4.45 33.94
C PRO A 232 10.07 4.57 34.16
N PRO A 233 10.90 4.75 33.10
CA PRO A 233 11.54 6.07 32.91
C PRO A 233 11.97 6.50 31.47
N GLN A 234 12.08 7.85 31.34
CA GLN A 234 13.07 8.72 30.67
C GLN A 234 13.40 8.69 29.16
N ALA A 235 13.48 9.93 28.64
CA ALA A 235 13.75 10.36 27.28
C ALA A 235 15.25 10.46 26.93
N SER A 236 15.57 10.31 25.63
CA SER A 236 16.73 10.92 24.94
C SER A 236 16.63 10.67 23.40
N PRO A 237 17.50 11.22 22.54
CA PRO A 237 17.20 12.35 21.66
C PRO A 237 16.95 11.95 20.20
N GLN A 238 16.25 12.83 19.50
CA GLN A 238 15.73 12.68 18.13
C GLN A 238 16.85 12.70 17.06
N PRO A 239 16.94 11.70 16.15
CA PRO A 239 17.84 11.78 15.00
C PRO A 239 17.26 12.65 13.90
N ALA A 240 18.15 13.37 13.22
CA ALA A 240 17.88 14.32 12.14
C ALA A 240 17.07 13.72 10.97
N ALA A 241 16.15 14.52 10.45
CA ALA A 241 15.25 14.18 9.36
C ALA A 241 15.99 13.96 8.03
N ASN A 242 16.08 12.71 7.59
CA ASN A 242 16.44 12.36 6.22
C ASN A 242 15.16 12.38 5.35
N GLY A 243 14.79 13.55 4.85
CA GLY A 243 13.67 13.73 3.93
C GLY A 243 13.95 14.83 2.88
N PRO A 244 13.26 14.81 1.71
CA PRO A 244 13.30 15.89 0.73
C PRO A 244 13.24 17.28 1.37
N ALA A 245 14.06 18.23 0.90
CA ALA A 245 14.26 19.53 1.56
C ALA A 245 12.98 20.36 1.80
N TRP A 246 11.91 20.13 1.03
CA TRP A 246 10.63 20.82 1.22
C TRP A 246 9.85 20.36 2.46
N LEU A 247 10.18 19.20 3.05
CA LEU A 247 9.56 18.70 4.27
C LEU A 247 10.00 19.48 5.53
N ASN A 248 11.07 20.27 5.43
CA ASN A 248 11.68 20.99 6.56
C ASN A 248 11.35 22.50 6.59
N GLY A 249 10.40 22.95 5.75
CA GLY A 249 9.98 24.35 5.63
C GLY A 249 8.63 24.66 6.26
#